data_AF-A0A9W8YDB5-F1
#
_entry.id   AF-A0A9W8YDB5-F1
#
_cell.length_a   1.000
_cell.length_b   1.000
_cell.length_c   1.000
_cell.angle_alpha   90.00
_cell.angle_beta   90.00
_cell.angle_gamma   90.00
#
_symmetry.space_group_name_H-M   'P 1'
#
loop_
_entity.id
_entity.type
_entity.pdbx_description
1 polymer ?
#
loop_
_entity_poly.entity_id
_entity_poly.type
_entity_poly.pdbx_seq_one_letter_code
_entity_poly.pdbx_strand_id
1 'polypeptide(L)'
;MADPVSGIITIVTVSLAIIQQTVKFIQEANVIDESTKRLLVKLKDLHKQIREVESLCKHAGSQEDEPSRFVCEDLKRCNDRLDQVRTTVEALALRSSGTFMQKATLKIRSERSKKEIEDAITDIKDLIVLIHNSIICWTYRTVTIIARRPSEAPPSYETNQTKQYEIPVNKS
;
A
#
# COMPACT_ATOMS: atom_id res chain seq x y z
N MET A 1 -2.72 -23.60 0.18
CA MET A 1 -2.64 -22.27 -0.46
C MET A 1 -2.11 -21.31 0.59
N ALA A 2 -1.10 -20.51 0.27
CA ALA A 2 -0.52 -19.56 1.23
C ALA A 2 -1.57 -18.50 1.58
N ASP A 3 -1.63 -18.11 2.85
CA ASP A 3 -2.51 -17.05 3.35
C ASP A 3 -2.24 -15.74 2.56
N PRO A 4 -3.24 -15.19 1.85
CA PRO A 4 -3.06 -13.99 1.03
C PRO A 4 -2.59 -12.78 1.84
N VAL A 5 -2.96 -12.70 3.12
CA VAL A 5 -2.50 -11.63 4.03
C VAL A 5 -1.00 -11.77 4.29
N SER A 6 -0.50 -13.01 4.48
CA SER A 6 0.93 -13.28 4.64
C SER A 6 1.72 -12.94 3.37
N GLY A 7 1.15 -13.21 2.20
CA GLY A 7 1.73 -12.81 0.91
C GLY A 7 1.84 -11.29 0.77
N ILE A 8 0.79 -10.55 1.11
CA ILE A 8 0.79 -9.09 1.08
C ILE A 8 1.83 -8.52 2.06
N ILE A 9 1.87 -9.00 3.31
CA ILE A 9 2.85 -8.56 4.31
C ILE A 9 4.29 -8.79 3.82
N THR A 10 4.54 -9.92 3.15
CA THR A 10 5.86 -10.23 2.58
C THR A 10 6.24 -9.19 1.52
N ILE A 11 5.33 -8.90 0.57
CA ILE A 11 5.59 -7.91 -0.48
C ILE A 11 5.79 -6.51 0.12
N VAL A 12 4.94 -6.11 1.06
CA VAL A 12 5.07 -4.85 1.79
C VAL A 12 6.46 -4.74 2.44
N THR A 13 6.90 -5.79 3.13
CA THR A 13 8.21 -5.80 3.80
C THR A 13 9.36 -5.60 2.82
N VAL A 14 9.32 -6.30 1.69
CA VAL A 14 10.34 -6.17 0.63
C VAL A 14 10.33 -4.78 0.02
N SER A 15 9.14 -4.26 -0.36
CA SER A 15 9.01 -2.93 -0.94
C SER A 15 9.50 -1.82 0.00
N LEU A 16 9.19 -1.91 1.30
CA LEU A 16 9.67 -0.95 2.30
C LEU A 16 11.19 -1.00 2.43
N ALA A 17 11.79 -2.19 2.40
CA ALA A 17 13.24 -2.34 2.43
C ALA A 17 13.92 -1.71 1.19
N ILE A 18 13.37 -1.94 -0.01
CA ILE A 18 13.88 -1.34 -1.25
C ILE A 18 13.80 0.18 -1.19
N ILE A 19 12.67 0.73 -0.73
CA ILE A 19 12.51 2.19 -0.59
C ILE A 19 13.55 2.74 0.40
N GLN A 20 13.72 2.12 1.56
CA GLN A 20 14.68 2.58 2.57
C GLN A 20 16.12 2.57 2.04
N GLN A 21 16.52 1.49 1.35
CA GLN A 21 17.83 1.39 0.73
C GLN A 21 18.03 2.46 -0.35
N THR A 22 17.04 2.66 -1.22
CA THR A 22 17.11 3.66 -2.29
C THR A 22 17.16 5.08 -1.73
N VAL A 23 16.36 5.39 -0.71
CA VAL A 23 16.36 6.67 0.00
C VAL A 23 17.73 6.93 0.63
N LYS A 24 18.28 5.95 1.36
CA LYS A 24 19.59 6.06 2.00
C LYS A 24 20.68 6.29 0.96
N PHE A 25 20.66 5.53 -0.13
CA PHE A 25 21.61 5.69 -1.22
C PHE A 25 21.57 7.08 -1.86
N ILE A 26 20.37 7.61 -2.15
CA ILE A 26 20.21 8.97 -2.70
C ILE A 26 20.79 10.02 -1.73
N GLN A 27 20.56 9.86 -0.43
CA GLN A 27 21.07 10.76 0.60
C GLN A 27 22.59 10.69 0.71
N GLU A 28 23.18 9.50 0.68
CA GLU A 28 24.63 9.27 0.77
C GLU A 28 25.37 9.71 -0.49
N ALA A 29 24.79 9.49 -1.67
CA ALA A 29 25.36 9.92 -2.94
C ALA A 29 25.40 11.46 -3.08
N ASN A 30 24.74 12.20 -2.18
CA ASN A 30 24.68 13.66 -2.13
C ASN A 30 24.37 14.28 -3.51
N VAL A 31 23.49 13.63 -4.27
CA VAL A 31 23.14 14.05 -5.63
C VAL A 31 22.19 15.25 -5.52
N ILE A 32 22.74 16.46 -5.64
CA ILE A 32 22.04 17.75 -5.46
C ILE A 32 21.19 18.14 -6.68
N ASP A 33 20.69 17.18 -7.47
CA ASP A 33 19.81 17.49 -8.59
C ASP A 33 18.34 17.53 -8.14
N GLU A 34 17.60 18.52 -8.65
CA GLU A 34 16.21 18.78 -8.25
C GLU A 34 15.28 17.60 -8.58
N SER A 35 15.52 16.89 -9.69
CA SER A 35 14.75 15.69 -10.04
C SER A 35 14.98 14.56 -9.03
N THR A 36 16.22 14.41 -8.54
CA THR A 36 16.55 13.41 -7.51
C THR A 36 15.89 13.74 -6.16
N LYS A 37 15.81 15.03 -5.80
CA LYS A 37 15.05 15.48 -4.61
C LYS A 37 13.55 15.20 -4.75
N ARG A 38 12.96 15.45 -5.92
CA ARG A 38 11.55 15.11 -6.18
C ARG A 38 11.30 13.61 -6.07
N LEU A 39 12.20 12.80 -6.63
CA LEU A 39 12.13 11.34 -6.49
C LEU A 39 12.17 10.92 -5.02
N LEU A 40 13.08 11.50 -4.23
CA LEU A 40 13.18 11.23 -2.79
C LEU A 40 11.87 11.53 -2.05
N VAL A 41 11.22 12.67 -2.35
CA VAL A 41 9.90 13.00 -1.76
C VAL A 41 8.87 11.95 -2.15
N LYS A 42 8.82 11.54 -3.42
CA LYS A 42 7.84 10.56 -3.91
C LYS A 42 8.05 9.16 -3.34
N LEU A 43 9.30 8.75 -3.13
CA LEU A 43 9.63 7.51 -2.44
C LEU A 43 9.16 7.52 -0.99
N LYS A 44 9.25 8.66 -0.29
CA LYS A 44 8.70 8.81 1.07
C LYS A 44 7.18 8.77 1.10
N ASP A 45 6.52 9.41 0.13
CA ASP A 45 5.06 9.35 -0.02
C ASP A 45 4.60 7.89 -0.23
N LEU A 46 5.27 7.16 -1.13
CA LEU A 46 5.00 5.75 -1.39
C LEU A 46 5.26 4.87 -0.16
N HIS A 47 6.34 5.11 0.58
CA HIS A 47 6.61 4.40 1.85
C HIS A 47 5.46 4.56 2.84
N LYS A 48 4.89 5.77 2.97
CA LYS A 48 3.71 6.00 3.82
C LYS A 48 2.50 5.19 3.35
N GLN A 49 2.21 5.18 2.05
CA GLN A 49 1.08 4.41 1.51
C GLN A 49 1.25 2.90 1.70
N ILE A 50 2.45 2.36 1.50
CA ILE A 50 2.71 0.93 1.73
C ILE A 50 2.58 0.58 3.23
N ARG A 51 2.96 1.49 4.14
CA ARG A 51 2.71 1.32 5.59
C ARG A 51 1.22 1.32 5.94
N GLU A 52 0.41 2.10 5.23
CA GLU A 52 -1.05 2.07 5.38
C GLU A 52 -1.62 0.71 4.98
N VAL A 53 -1.12 0.09 3.90
CA VAL A 53 -1.47 -1.29 3.54
C VAL A 53 -1.04 -2.29 4.61
N GLU A 54 0.18 -2.17 5.14
CA GLU A 54 0.65 -3.03 6.23
C GLU A 54 -0.29 -2.97 7.45
N SER A 55 -0.70 -1.75 7.82
CA SER A 55 -1.63 -1.52 8.92
C SER A 55 -2.97 -2.16 8.61
N LEU A 56 -3.52 -1.94 7.42
CA LEU A 56 -4.80 -2.51 7.01
C LEU A 56 -4.78 -4.05 7.07
N CYS A 57 -3.73 -4.69 6.57
CA CYS A 57 -3.57 -6.14 6.60
C CYS A 57 -3.46 -6.71 8.02
N LYS A 58 -2.86 -5.98 8.97
CA LYS A 58 -2.79 -6.42 10.38
C LYS A 58 -4.15 -6.39 11.10
N HIS A 59 -5.07 -5.55 10.64
CA HIS A 59 -6.41 -5.42 11.22
C HIS A 59 -7.48 -6.20 10.44
N ALA A 60 -7.20 -6.56 9.18
CA ALA A 60 -8.03 -7.47 8.42
C ALA A 60 -7.91 -8.88 9.04
N GLY A 61 -9.06 -9.51 9.34
CA GLY A 61 -9.06 -10.93 9.71
C GLY A 61 -8.50 -11.80 8.58
N SER A 62 -8.18 -13.07 8.87
CA SER A 62 -7.56 -14.02 7.92
C SER A 62 -8.46 -14.44 6.74
N GLN A 63 -9.51 -13.67 6.43
CA GLN A 63 -10.45 -14.00 5.36
C GLN A 63 -9.92 -13.46 4.05
N GLU A 64 -9.64 -14.37 3.12
CA GLU A 64 -9.35 -14.03 1.73
C GLU A 64 -10.58 -13.35 1.11
N ASP A 65 -10.44 -12.07 0.78
CA ASP A 65 -11.45 -11.32 0.05
C ASP A 65 -10.88 -10.81 -1.28
N GLU A 66 -11.77 -10.61 -2.25
CA GLU A 66 -11.43 -10.13 -3.59
C GLU A 66 -10.63 -8.79 -3.57
N PRO A 67 -10.90 -7.82 -2.67
CA PRO A 67 -10.04 -6.64 -2.50
C PRO A 67 -8.59 -6.95 -2.12
N SER A 68 -8.35 -7.93 -1.23
CA SER A 68 -6.97 -8.31 -0.86
C SER A 68 -6.16 -8.79 -2.07
N ARG A 69 -6.80 -9.39 -3.08
CA ARG A 69 -6.13 -9.81 -4.33
C ARG A 69 -5.71 -8.61 -5.17
N PHE A 70 -6.57 -7.61 -5.35
CA PHE A 70 -6.22 -6.38 -6.07
C PHE A 70 -5.05 -5.64 -5.41
N VAL A 71 -5.10 -5.52 -4.07
CA VAL A 71 -4.00 -4.92 -3.29
C VAL A 71 -2.70 -5.70 -3.48
N CYS A 72 -2.76 -7.03 -3.48
CA CYS A 72 -1.60 -7.88 -3.71
C CYS A 72 -0.99 -7.69 -5.12
N GLU A 73 -1.81 -7.60 -6.16
CA GLU A 73 -1.35 -7.37 -7.54
C GLU A 73 -0.73 -5.98 -7.72
N ASP A 74 -1.37 -4.94 -7.18
CA ASP A 74 -0.84 -3.57 -7.24
C ASP A 74 0.48 -3.45 -6.47
N LEU A 75 0.60 -4.12 -5.32
CA LEU A 75 1.84 -4.16 -4.56
C LEU A 75 2.97 -4.91 -5.28
N LYS A 76 2.66 -5.99 -6.01
CA LYS A 76 3.68 -6.68 -6.85
C LYS A 76 4.20 -5.77 -7.93
N ARG A 77 3.30 -5.10 -8.67
CA ARG A 77 3.69 -4.10 -9.69
C ARG A 77 4.53 -2.97 -9.09
N CYS A 78 4.15 -2.52 -7.89
CA CYS A 78 4.91 -1.52 -7.15
C CYS A 78 6.32 -2.01 -6.81
N ASN A 79 6.45 -3.24 -6.31
CA ASN A 79 7.73 -3.83 -5.98
C ASN A 79 8.64 -3.97 -7.21
N ASP A 80 8.10 -4.46 -8.33
CA ASP A 80 8.87 -4.60 -9.58
C ASP A 80 9.36 -3.25 -10.10
N ARG A 81 8.52 -2.19 -10.00
CA ARG A 81 8.93 -0.85 -10.42
C ARG A 81 9.94 -0.24 -9.46
N LEU A 82 9.81 -0.46 -8.15
CA LEU A 82 10.77 0.01 -7.15
C LEU A 82 12.17 -0.58 -7.40
N ASP A 83 12.26 -1.85 -7.78
CA ASP A 83 13.54 -2.49 -8.11
C ASP A 83 14.20 -1.86 -9.35
N GLN A 84 13.39 -1.51 -10.36
CA GLN A 84 13.85 -0.77 -11.54
C GLN A 84 14.32 0.64 -11.18
N VAL A 85 13.60 1.35 -10.30
CA VAL A 85 13.98 2.68 -9.81
C VAL A 85 15.30 2.60 -9.05
N ARG A 86 15.44 1.63 -8.15
CA ARG A 86 16.70 1.39 -7.42
C ARG A 86 17.86 1.18 -8.37
N THR A 87 17.72 0.28 -9.33
CA THR A 87 18.75 -0.03 -10.33
C THR A 87 19.14 1.21 -11.14
N THR A 88 18.15 2.02 -11.53
CA THR A 88 18.37 3.27 -12.27
C THR A 88 19.18 4.25 -11.43
N VAL A 89 18.77 4.48 -10.18
CA VAL A 89 19.44 5.42 -9.26
C VAL A 89 20.88 4.97 -8.97
N GLU A 90 21.10 3.67 -8.71
CA GLU A 90 22.45 3.12 -8.50
C GLU A 90 23.35 3.32 -9.73
N ALA A 91 22.82 3.07 -10.93
CA ALA A 91 23.54 3.27 -12.18
C ALA A 91 23.90 4.75 -12.42
N LEU A 92 23.06 5.70 -11.99
CA LEU A 92 23.33 7.13 -12.11
C LEU A 92 24.47 7.59 -11.20
N ALA A 93 24.52 7.10 -9.97
CA ALA A 93 25.57 7.46 -9.02
C ALA A 93 26.94 6.88 -9.40
N LEU A 94 27.01 5.62 -9.86
CA LEU A 94 28.24 5.00 -10.36
C LEU A 94 28.85 5.73 -11.56
N ARG A 95 28.06 6.49 -12.32
CA ARG A 95 28.51 7.24 -13.51
C ARG A 95 29.12 8.61 -13.19
N SER A 96 28.98 9.09 -11.95
CA SER A 96 29.50 10.40 -11.52
C SER A 96 31.01 10.42 -11.26
N SER A 97 31.68 9.26 -11.20
CA SER A 97 33.12 9.15 -10.93
C SER A 97 34.04 9.25 -12.17
N GLY A 98 33.51 9.63 -13.34
CA GLY A 98 34.25 9.71 -14.60
C GLY A 98 34.84 11.10 -14.91
N THR A 99 36.14 11.13 -15.21
CA THR A 99 37.02 12.28 -15.51
C THR A 99 36.46 13.39 -16.40
N PHE A 100 36.83 14.64 -16.06
CA PHE A 100 36.47 15.98 -16.59
C PHE A 100 36.33 16.21 -18.11
N MET A 101 36.66 15.24 -18.98
CA MET A 101 36.69 15.37 -20.45
C MET A 101 35.33 15.10 -21.15
N GLN A 102 34.26 14.75 -20.43
CA GLN A 102 32.96 14.38 -21.03
C GLN A 102 31.88 15.47 -21.00
N LYS A 103 32.21 16.77 -20.88
CA LYS A 103 31.21 17.85 -20.64
C LYS A 103 30.04 17.94 -21.65
N ALA A 104 30.23 17.59 -22.92
CA ALA A 104 29.15 17.59 -23.93
C ALA A 104 28.32 16.29 -23.91
N THR A 105 28.98 15.13 -23.77
CA THR A 105 28.31 13.82 -23.63
C THR A 105 27.57 13.71 -22.29
N LEU A 106 28.06 14.37 -21.25
CA LEU A 106 27.42 14.48 -19.93
C LEU A 106 26.13 15.29 -20.00
N LYS A 107 26.00 16.29 -20.88
CA LYS A 107 24.78 17.10 -20.99
C LYS A 107 23.62 16.31 -21.63
N ILE A 108 23.87 15.66 -22.76
CA ILE A 108 22.87 14.78 -23.42
C ILE A 108 22.53 13.57 -22.53
N ARG A 109 23.53 13.00 -21.84
CA ARG A 109 23.30 11.87 -20.90
C ARG A 109 22.64 12.30 -19.60
N SER A 110 22.87 13.52 -19.12
CA SER A 110 22.18 14.11 -17.97
C SER A 110 20.71 14.34 -18.28
N GLU A 111 20.37 14.83 -19.47
CA GLU A 111 18.96 14.96 -19.89
C GLU A 111 18.25 13.60 -19.98
N ARG A 112 18.93 12.55 -20.49
CA ARG A 112 18.38 11.19 -20.50
C ARG A 112 18.15 10.64 -19.08
N SER A 113 19.14 10.83 -18.21
CA SER A 113 19.07 10.41 -16.80
C SER A 113 17.94 11.12 -16.06
N LYS A 114 17.78 12.42 -16.33
CA LYS A 114 16.69 13.23 -15.79
C LYS A 114 15.34 12.73 -16.28
N LYS A 115 15.22 12.41 -17.57
CA LYS A 115 14.00 11.81 -18.13
C LYS A 115 13.67 10.48 -17.45
N GLU A 116 14.65 9.60 -17.28
CA GLU A 116 14.47 8.31 -16.58
C GLU A 116 13.97 8.51 -15.14
N ILE A 117 14.48 9.52 -14.42
CA ILE A 117 13.99 9.90 -13.09
C ILE A 117 12.57 10.47 -13.13
N GLU A 118 12.23 11.31 -14.11
CA GLU A 118 10.86 11.85 -14.25
C GLU A 118 9.85 10.77 -14.61
N ASP A 119 10.23 9.83 -15.47
CA ASP A 119 9.41 8.66 -15.82
C ASP A 119 9.17 7.84 -14.54
N ALA A 120 10.23 7.54 -13.77
CA ALA A 120 10.12 6.88 -12.46
C ALA A 120 9.22 7.62 -11.47
N ILE A 121 9.30 8.95 -11.40
CA ILE A 121 8.42 9.76 -10.55
C ILE A 121 6.96 9.60 -10.97
N THR A 122 6.69 9.58 -12.27
CA THR A 122 5.34 9.43 -12.82
C THR A 122 4.77 8.06 -12.45
N ASP A 123 5.55 6.99 -12.65
CA ASP A 123 5.09 5.65 -12.29
C ASP A 123 4.86 5.49 -10.79
N ILE A 124 5.72 6.09 -9.94
CA ILE A 124 5.51 6.09 -8.49
C ILE A 124 4.20 6.80 -8.13
N LYS A 125 3.85 7.90 -8.80
CA LYS A 125 2.57 8.59 -8.56
C LYS A 125 1.39 7.70 -8.94
N ASP A 126 1.47 7.04 -10.10
CA ASP A 126 0.41 6.14 -10.55
C ASP A 126 0.23 4.96 -9.59
N LEU A 127 1.34 4.40 -9.09
CA LEU A 127 1.33 3.35 -8.06
C LEU A 127 0.73 3.84 -6.73
N ILE A 128 1.06 5.06 -6.29
CA ILE A 128 0.43 5.68 -5.11
C ILE A 128 -1.08 5.74 -5.28
N VAL A 129 -1.55 6.20 -6.45
CA VAL A 129 -3.00 6.32 -6.73
C VAL A 129 -3.67 4.94 -6.75
N LEU A 130 -3.06 3.94 -7.39
CA LEU A 130 -3.59 2.58 -7.42
C LEU A 130 -3.69 1.98 -6.02
N ILE A 131 -2.61 2.03 -5.22
CA ILE A 131 -2.60 1.52 -3.84
C ILE A 131 -3.65 2.24 -2.99
N HIS A 132 -3.74 3.56 -3.10
CA HIS A 132 -4.72 4.36 -2.37
C HIS A 132 -6.16 3.96 -2.71
N ASN A 133 -6.47 3.82 -4.01
CA ASN A 133 -7.79 3.38 -4.45
C ASN A 133 -8.11 1.96 -3.94
N SER A 134 -7.14 1.05 -3.99
CA SER A 134 -7.30 -0.31 -3.49
C SER A 134 -7.55 -0.35 -1.98
N ILE A 135 -6.89 0.52 -1.19
CA ILE A 135 -7.19 0.72 0.24
C ILE A 135 -8.62 1.23 0.46
N ILE A 136 -9.06 2.24 -0.31
CA ILE A 136 -10.41 2.80 -0.20
C ILE A 136 -11.46 1.72 -0.50
N CYS A 137 -11.29 0.99 -1.60
CA CYS A 137 -12.19 -0.08 -2.02
C CYS A 137 -12.28 -1.18 -0.95
N TRP A 138 -11.15 -1.59 -0.36
CA TRP A 138 -11.15 -2.56 0.73
C TRP A 138 -11.91 -2.02 1.94
N THR A 139 -11.59 -0.80 2.38
CA THR A 139 -12.23 -0.16 3.54
C THR A 139 -13.75 -0.05 3.35
N TYR A 140 -14.20 0.38 2.17
CA TYR A 140 -15.62 0.49 1.84
C TYR A 140 -16.33 -0.88 1.90
N ARG A 141 -15.72 -1.94 1.37
CA ARG A 141 -16.28 -3.30 1.43
C ARG A 141 -16.39 -3.77 2.88
N THR A 142 -15.35 -3.58 3.68
CA THR A 142 -15.34 -3.95 5.11
C THR A 142 -16.45 -3.23 5.88
N VAL A 143 -16.59 -1.92 5.71
CA VAL A 143 -17.67 -1.13 6.33
C VAL A 143 -19.04 -1.62 5.88
N THR A 144 -19.22 -1.91 4.60
CA THR A 144 -20.50 -2.40 4.05
C THR A 144 -20.88 -3.76 4.63
N ILE A 145 -19.92 -4.68 4.77
CA ILE A 145 -20.14 -6.00 5.38
C ILE A 145 -20.52 -5.84 6.87
N ILE A 146 -19.81 -4.98 7.59
CA ILE A 146 -20.11 -4.69 9.00
C ILE A 146 -21.52 -4.09 9.14
N ALA A 147 -21.89 -3.14 8.28
CA ALA A 147 -23.20 -2.49 8.31
C ALA A 147 -24.37 -3.41 7.97
N ARG A 148 -24.15 -4.49 7.19
CA ARG A 148 -25.20 -5.49 6.89
C ARG A 148 -25.49 -6.44 8.05
N ARG A 149 -24.47 -6.79 8.87
CA ARG A 149 -24.63 -7.76 9.97
C ARG A 149 -25.73 -7.41 11.01
N PRO A 150 -25.92 -6.14 11.43
CA PRO A 150 -27.02 -5.77 12.34
C PRO A 150 -28.41 -5.90 11.72
N SER A 151 -28.55 -5.78 10.39
CA SER A 151 -29.84 -5.79 9.70
C SER A 151 -30.37 -7.20 9.40
N GLU A 152 -29.55 -8.23 9.58
CA GLU A 152 -29.90 -9.64 9.36
C GLU A 152 -30.18 -10.39 10.68
N ALA A 153 -30.23 -9.69 11.83
CA ALA A 153 -30.63 -10.29 13.08
C ALA A 153 -32.08 -10.79 12.97
N PRO A 154 -32.35 -12.10 13.19
CA PRO A 154 -33.71 -12.61 13.19
C PRO A 154 -34.52 -11.89 14.28
N PRO A 155 -35.81 -11.60 14.06
CA PRO A 155 -36.64 -10.92 15.05
C PRO A 155 -36.55 -11.70 16.36
N SER A 156 -36.06 -11.05 17.41
CA SER A 156 -36.05 -11.61 18.75
C SER A 156 -37.50 -11.91 19.12
N TYR A 157 -37.85 -13.20 19.19
CA TYR A 157 -39.15 -13.64 19.67
C TYR A 157 -39.29 -13.18 21.12
N GLU A 158 -39.99 -12.07 21.33
CA GLU A 158 -40.45 -11.66 22.66
C GLU A 158 -41.32 -12.80 23.20
N THR A 159 -40.75 -13.58 24.11
CA THR A 159 -41.45 -14.64 24.81
C THR A 159 -42.42 -13.95 25.78
N ASN A 160 -43.63 -13.69 25.29
CA ASN A 160 -44.75 -13.25 26.09
C ASN A 160 -45.07 -14.33 27.13
N GLN A 161 -44.52 -14.20 28.35
CA GLN A 161 -45.00 -14.97 29.50
C GLN A 161 -46.39 -14.46 29.88
N THR A 162 -47.39 -15.15 29.36
CA THR A 162 -48.78 -15.07 29.81
C THR A 162 -48.84 -15.50 31.28
N LYS A 163 -48.93 -14.54 32.20
CA LYS A 163 -49.32 -14.82 33.59
C LYS A 163 -50.81 -15.19 33.61
N GLN A 164 -51.11 -16.48 33.54
CA GLN A 164 -52.40 -17.02 33.99
C GLN A 164 -52.49 -16.81 35.51
N TYR A 165 -53.31 -15.86 35.94
CA TYR A 165 -53.76 -15.78 37.33
C TYR A 165 -54.90 -16.79 37.50
N GLU A 166 -54.61 -17.91 38.18
CA GLU A 166 -55.63 -18.81 38.70
C GLU A 166 -56.39 -18.14 39.85
N ILE A 167 -57.72 -18.14 39.75
CA ILE A 167 -58.65 -17.68 40.79
C ILE A 167 -58.99 -18.89 41.67
N PRO A 168 -58.71 -18.90 42.98
CA PRO A 168 -59.22 -19.95 43.84
C PRO A 168 -60.69 -19.70 44.20
N VAL A 169 -61.54 -20.62 43.77
CA VAL A 169 -62.93 -20.79 44.22
C VAL A 169 -62.90 -21.21 45.69
N ASN A 170 -63.37 -20.34 46.59
CA ASN A 170 -63.58 -20.72 47.98
C ASN A 170 -65.05 -21.15 48.16
N LYS A 171 -65.24 -22.45 48.46
CA LYS A 171 -66.52 -23.01 48.92
C LYS A 171 -66.54 -22.92 50.43
N SER A 172 -67.51 -22.20 51.00
CA SER A 172 -68.18 -22.49 52.28
C SER A 172 -69.44 -21.66 52.37
#